data_AF-A0A2S2C7I5-F1
#
_entry.id   AF-A0A2S2C7I5-F1
#
_cell.length_a   1.000
_cell.length_b   1.000
_cell.length_c   1.000
_cell.angle_alpha   90.00
_cell.angle_beta   90.00
_cell.angle_gamma   90.00
#
_symmetry.space_group_name_H-M   'P 1'
#
loop_
_entity.id
_entity.type
_entity.pdbx_description
1 polymer ?
#
loop_
_entity_poly.entity_id
_entity_poly.type
_entity_poly.pdbx_seq_one_letter_code
_entity_poly.pdbx_strand_id
1 'polypeptide(L)'
;MNARILAKLEVCPLLVTAPGGTAVRLSIERSIREYGWRLAASGAEANILVVAGLEHDTVESYVRVLWKSMPEPRIRVDISDLTSSISDLADAAARLRSGVHQTANHTPSGTNDNGVDAPAGQPDGERDPHNPHHGHNMDMEDRDAPDHTHHGHNMASMEMPGGIPMADRAEDRDGLKLDVLTVPFGPATPHWPTGLLIQTKLQGDVIQKADVSALAPDRPDDAFWLQPWVKALAGDPISISYATRRLIAYRLDSCATLLSVVGWDYASITASRLRDNILSGPLASGDISRLRRWTNRVMHSRVLRWSLSGLGAIRADPTTPTRLAGDALDRLRTMLTEILDALPHLDDAAPLISYGFAAEQRSDVEWILDSLPNLLLGTELAETRLIVASLDPDVEALAIGRHHG
;
A
#
# COMPACT_ATOMS: atom_id res chain seq x y z
N MET A 1 5.49 29.79 -2.47
CA MET A 1 6.78 29.06 -2.33
C MET A 1 7.70 29.44 -3.48
N ASN A 2 9.00 29.66 -3.27
CA ASN A 2 9.92 30.15 -4.32
C ASN A 2 10.22 29.06 -5.37
N ALA A 3 10.18 29.39 -6.67
CA ALA A 3 10.47 28.47 -7.78
C ALA A 3 11.85 27.79 -7.68
N ARG A 4 12.85 28.48 -7.11
CA ARG A 4 14.19 27.90 -6.84
C ARG A 4 14.20 26.80 -5.77
N ILE A 5 13.25 26.85 -4.82
CA ILE A 5 13.09 25.83 -3.77
C ILE A 5 12.39 24.60 -4.37
N LEU A 6 11.34 24.83 -5.16
CA LEU A 6 10.61 23.77 -5.86
C LEU A 6 11.47 23.00 -6.86
N ALA A 7 12.38 23.67 -7.58
CA ALA A 7 13.31 23.01 -8.50
C ALA A 7 14.27 22.01 -7.82
N LYS A 8 14.50 22.14 -6.51
CA LYS A 8 15.35 21.25 -5.71
C LYS A 8 14.56 20.26 -4.85
N LEU A 9 13.23 20.22 -5.01
CA LEU A 9 12.39 19.32 -4.24
C LEU A 9 12.74 17.86 -4.56
N GLU A 10 13.03 17.10 -3.51
CA GLU A 10 13.16 15.65 -3.60
C GLU A 10 11.80 15.06 -4.00
N VAL A 11 11.78 14.16 -4.98
CA VAL A 11 10.54 13.53 -5.43
C VAL A 11 10.33 12.28 -4.59
N CYS A 12 9.18 12.22 -3.89
CA CYS A 12 8.81 11.12 -3.01
C CYS A 12 7.39 10.66 -3.36
N PRO A 13 7.24 9.71 -4.30
CA PRO A 13 5.95 9.21 -4.72
C PRO A 13 5.36 8.23 -3.71
N LEU A 14 4.06 8.34 -3.44
CA LEU A 14 3.25 7.33 -2.78
C LEU A 14 2.43 6.59 -3.84
N LEU A 15 2.59 5.26 -3.89
CA LEU A 15 1.97 4.40 -4.89
C LEU A 15 0.78 3.67 -4.29
N VAL A 16 -0.40 3.82 -4.89
CA VAL A 16 -1.62 3.07 -4.61
C VAL A 16 -1.94 2.20 -5.81
N THR A 17 -2.17 0.91 -5.60
CA THR A 17 -2.47 -0.02 -6.70
C THR A 17 -3.94 -0.42 -6.64
N ALA A 18 -4.68 -0.15 -7.72
CA ALA A 18 -6.04 -0.63 -7.91
C ALA A 18 -6.03 -2.12 -8.31
N PRO A 19 -7.10 -2.88 -8.06
CA PRO A 19 -7.24 -4.26 -8.53
C PRO A 19 -6.96 -4.38 -10.04
N GLY A 20 -6.15 -5.35 -10.45
CA GLY A 20 -5.70 -5.51 -11.84
C GLY A 20 -4.57 -4.56 -12.27
N GLY A 21 -4.17 -3.62 -11.40
CA GLY A 21 -3.12 -2.64 -11.64
C GLY A 21 -1.69 -3.17 -11.45
N THR A 22 -1.51 -4.46 -11.12
CA THR A 22 -0.21 -5.03 -10.76
C THR A 22 0.87 -4.79 -11.82
N ALA A 23 0.58 -4.99 -13.11
CA ALA A 23 1.56 -4.73 -14.17
C ALA A 23 2.06 -3.28 -14.17
N VAL A 24 1.14 -2.33 -14.00
CA VAL A 24 1.41 -0.89 -13.98
C VAL A 24 2.19 -0.51 -12.71
N ARG A 25 1.83 -1.08 -11.55
CA ARG A 25 2.59 -0.95 -10.29
C ARG A 25 4.07 -1.33 -10.50
N LEU A 26 4.33 -2.51 -11.07
CA LEU A 26 5.70 -2.99 -11.28
C LEU A 26 6.51 -2.06 -12.21
N SER A 27 5.86 -1.53 -13.26
CA SER A 27 6.46 -0.56 -14.18
C SER A 27 6.82 0.74 -13.47
N ILE A 28 5.89 1.31 -12.69
CA ILE A 28 6.13 2.54 -11.92
C ILE A 28 7.25 2.35 -10.88
N GLU A 29 7.20 1.27 -10.12
CA GLU A 29 8.25 0.94 -9.16
C GLU A 29 9.64 0.87 -9.80
N ARG A 30 9.72 0.28 -11.01
CA ARG A 30 10.96 0.24 -11.79
C ARG A 30 11.41 1.64 -12.18
N SER A 31 10.52 2.47 -12.71
CA SER A 31 10.84 3.85 -13.08
C SER A 31 11.33 4.67 -11.88
N ILE A 32 10.67 4.56 -10.73
CA ILE A 32 11.07 5.21 -9.48
C ILE A 32 12.52 4.82 -9.10
N ARG A 33 12.86 3.52 -9.19
CA ARG A 33 14.22 3.04 -8.94
C ARG A 33 15.24 3.57 -9.95
N GLU A 34 14.88 3.63 -11.24
CA GLU A 34 15.74 4.13 -12.31
C GLU A 34 16.00 5.64 -12.17
N TYR A 35 15.01 6.40 -11.72
CA TYR A 35 15.16 7.81 -11.36
C TYR A 35 15.90 8.05 -10.03
N GLY A 36 16.13 6.99 -9.25
CA GLY A 36 16.75 7.08 -7.93
C GLY A 36 15.86 7.75 -6.87
N TRP A 37 14.54 7.76 -7.08
CA TRP A 37 13.58 8.30 -6.11
C TRP A 37 13.26 7.28 -5.02
N ARG A 38 12.81 7.79 -3.88
CA ARG A 38 12.38 6.98 -2.74
C ARG A 38 10.85 6.93 -2.70
N LEU A 39 10.30 5.72 -2.57
CA LEU A 39 8.87 5.56 -2.29
C LEU A 39 8.54 6.11 -0.91
N ALA A 40 7.40 6.78 -0.83
CA ALA A 40 6.88 7.31 0.40
C ALA A 40 6.35 6.21 1.32
N ALA A 41 6.67 6.27 2.63
CA ALA A 41 6.10 5.39 3.65
C ALA A 41 4.76 5.88 4.22
N SER A 42 4.36 7.13 3.92
CA SER A 42 3.08 7.70 4.35
C SER A 42 2.65 8.87 3.46
N GLY A 43 1.38 9.28 3.55
CA GLY A 43 0.90 10.51 2.89
C GLY A 43 1.64 11.77 3.36
N ALA A 44 2.13 11.79 4.61
CA ALA A 44 2.79 12.96 5.18
C ALA A 44 4.17 13.27 4.58
N GLU A 45 4.86 12.28 4.01
CA GLU A 45 6.14 12.50 3.31
C GLU A 45 5.99 12.63 1.79
N ALA A 46 4.83 12.26 1.28
CA ALA A 46 4.60 12.13 -0.15
C ALA A 46 4.32 13.49 -0.80
N ASN A 47 4.82 13.67 -2.01
CA ASN A 47 4.54 14.84 -2.84
C ASN A 47 4.01 14.50 -4.24
N ILE A 48 4.05 13.22 -4.61
CA ILE A 48 3.33 12.67 -5.76
C ILE A 48 2.45 11.53 -5.24
N LEU A 49 1.15 11.57 -5.52
CA LEU A 49 0.25 10.44 -5.35
C LEU A 49 0.05 9.77 -6.70
N VAL A 50 0.50 8.52 -6.82
CA VAL A 50 0.38 7.72 -8.04
C VAL A 50 -0.66 6.64 -7.82
N VAL A 51 -1.70 6.59 -8.66
CA VAL A 51 -2.67 5.50 -8.69
C VAL A 51 -2.37 4.62 -9.89
N ALA A 52 -2.08 3.35 -9.67
CA ALA A 52 -1.75 2.37 -10.70
C ALA A 52 -2.92 1.43 -10.97
N GLY A 53 -3.40 1.39 -12.21
CA GLY A 53 -4.53 0.56 -12.66
C GLY A 53 -5.75 1.37 -13.08
N LEU A 54 -6.83 0.67 -13.43
CA LEU A 54 -8.11 1.28 -13.79
C LEU A 54 -8.79 1.91 -12.58
N GLU A 55 -9.68 2.87 -12.84
CA GLU A 55 -10.48 3.52 -11.80
C GLU A 55 -11.37 2.50 -11.08
N HIS A 56 -11.41 2.61 -9.74
CA HIS A 56 -12.23 1.76 -8.88
C HIS A 56 -12.81 2.59 -7.74
N ASP A 57 -14.13 2.65 -7.61
CA ASP A 57 -14.85 3.57 -6.69
C ASP A 57 -14.41 3.46 -5.23
N THR A 58 -14.27 2.22 -4.73
CA THR A 58 -13.78 1.99 -3.35
C THR A 58 -12.36 2.55 -3.18
N VAL A 59 -11.44 2.26 -4.09
CA VAL A 59 -10.06 2.77 -4.05
C VAL A 59 -10.04 4.30 -4.15
N GLU A 60 -10.84 4.88 -5.04
CA GLU A 60 -10.96 6.32 -5.22
C GLU A 60 -11.40 7.03 -3.94
N SER A 61 -12.31 6.42 -3.17
CA SER A 61 -12.75 6.95 -1.88
C SER A 61 -11.58 7.07 -0.88
N TYR A 62 -10.70 6.06 -0.82
CA TYR A 62 -9.48 6.12 -0.01
C TYR A 62 -8.46 7.13 -0.54
N VAL A 63 -8.24 7.15 -1.86
CA VAL A 63 -7.32 8.07 -2.53
C VAL A 63 -7.72 9.52 -2.25
N ARG A 64 -9.01 9.86 -2.26
CA ARG A 64 -9.51 11.21 -1.92
C ARG A 64 -9.19 11.62 -0.49
N VAL A 65 -9.34 10.71 0.48
CA VAL A 65 -9.01 10.99 1.89
C VAL A 65 -7.50 11.17 2.05
N LEU A 66 -6.72 10.27 1.48
CA LEU A 66 -5.26 10.35 1.50
C LEU A 66 -4.75 11.64 0.86
N TRP A 67 -5.26 12.00 -0.31
CA TRP A 67 -4.90 13.22 -1.02
C TRP A 67 -5.11 14.49 -0.18
N LYS A 68 -6.21 14.55 0.58
CA LYS A 68 -6.47 15.68 1.50
C LYS A 68 -5.47 15.76 2.66
N SER A 69 -4.88 14.63 3.06
CA SER A 69 -3.92 14.57 4.16
C SER A 69 -2.47 14.87 3.74
N MET A 70 -2.18 14.88 2.44
CA MET A 70 -0.84 15.13 1.92
C MET A 70 -0.47 16.62 1.98
N PRO A 71 0.77 16.97 2.39
CA PRO A 71 1.23 18.35 2.43
C PRO A 71 1.38 18.96 1.02
N GLU A 72 1.23 20.28 0.91
CA GLU A 72 1.64 21.00 -0.30
C GLU A 72 3.17 21.20 -0.31
N PRO A 73 3.85 21.12 -1.48
CA PRO A 73 3.29 20.93 -2.81
C PRO A 73 2.98 19.45 -3.08
N ARG A 74 1.78 19.15 -3.61
CA ARG A 74 1.41 17.80 -4.04
C ARG A 74 0.86 17.75 -5.45
N ILE A 75 1.07 16.63 -6.14
CA ILE A 75 0.48 16.32 -7.45
C ILE A 75 -0.10 14.90 -7.46
N ARG A 76 -1.24 14.70 -8.13
CA ARG A 76 -1.84 13.38 -8.37
C ARG A 76 -1.66 13.00 -9.84
N VAL A 77 -1.33 11.74 -10.08
CA VAL A 77 -1.29 11.12 -11.41
C VAL A 77 -1.94 9.73 -11.34
N ASP A 78 -2.86 9.48 -12.27
CA ASP A 78 -3.54 8.20 -12.42
C ASP A 78 -3.01 7.54 -13.70
N ILE A 79 -2.44 6.35 -13.57
CA ILE A 79 -1.78 5.62 -14.66
C ILE A 79 -2.49 4.28 -14.80
N SER A 80 -3.19 4.09 -15.91
CA SER A 80 -3.96 2.88 -16.19
C SER A 80 -3.32 1.95 -17.22
N ASP A 81 -2.32 2.42 -17.96
CA ASP A 81 -1.65 1.65 -19.01
C ASP A 81 -0.11 1.71 -18.91
N LEU A 82 0.54 0.67 -19.43
CA LEU A 82 1.99 0.52 -19.46
C LEU A 82 2.69 1.46 -20.46
N THR A 83 1.99 1.92 -21.50
CA THR A 83 2.64 2.73 -22.55
C THR A 83 2.96 4.15 -22.11
N SER A 84 2.19 4.71 -21.17
CA SER A 84 2.34 6.08 -20.68
C SER A 84 3.00 6.19 -19.30
N SER A 85 3.20 5.07 -18.58
CA SER A 85 3.59 5.07 -17.17
C SER A 85 4.87 5.87 -16.87
N ILE A 86 5.88 5.76 -17.74
CA ILE A 86 7.16 6.45 -17.56
C ILE A 86 7.02 7.96 -17.83
N SER A 87 6.36 8.33 -18.94
CA SER A 87 6.18 9.74 -19.32
C SER A 87 5.31 10.47 -18.32
N ASP A 88 4.20 9.87 -17.90
CA ASP A 88 3.24 10.50 -16.99
C ASP A 88 3.87 10.77 -15.63
N LEU A 89 4.69 9.83 -15.15
CA LEU A 89 5.42 9.98 -13.90
C LEU A 89 6.52 11.07 -14.00
N ALA A 90 7.25 11.11 -15.11
CA ALA A 90 8.26 12.15 -15.36
C ALA A 90 7.63 13.55 -15.47
N ASP A 91 6.50 13.66 -16.15
CA ASP A 91 5.74 14.89 -16.31
C ASP A 91 5.16 15.36 -14.98
N ALA A 92 4.66 14.45 -14.15
CA ALA A 92 4.22 14.76 -12.79
C ALA A 92 5.35 15.35 -11.94
N ALA A 93 6.54 14.75 -11.99
CA ALA A 93 7.72 15.27 -11.29
C ALA A 93 8.16 16.65 -11.81
N ALA A 94 8.09 16.87 -13.13
CA ALA A 94 8.39 18.17 -13.73
C ALA A 94 7.39 19.26 -13.30
N ARG A 95 6.09 18.94 -13.28
CA ARG A 95 5.01 19.83 -12.80
C ARG A 95 5.14 20.16 -11.32
N LEU A 96 5.48 19.18 -10.50
CA LEU A 96 5.72 19.38 -9.07
C LEU A 96 6.86 20.40 -8.84
N ARG A 97 7.95 20.29 -9.61
CA ARG A 97 9.11 21.17 -9.51
C ARG A 97 8.90 22.56 -10.13
N SER A 98 7.98 22.69 -11.08
CA SER A 98 7.65 23.98 -11.70
C SER A 98 6.66 24.81 -10.85
N GLY A 99 5.96 24.19 -9.90
CA GLY A 99 4.96 24.87 -9.06
C GLY A 99 3.66 25.20 -9.78
N VAL A 100 3.43 24.60 -10.95
CA VAL A 100 2.15 24.71 -11.66
C VAL A 100 1.13 23.86 -10.89
N HIS A 101 0.33 24.52 -10.06
CA HIS A 101 -0.71 23.87 -9.27
C HIS A 101 -1.71 23.16 -10.18
N GLN A 102 -2.10 21.95 -9.76
CA GLN A 102 -3.22 21.22 -10.33
C GLN A 102 -4.50 21.92 -9.86
N THR A 103 -4.93 22.97 -10.59
CA THR A 103 -6.33 23.40 -10.50
C THR A 103 -7.18 22.21 -10.91
N ALA A 104 -8.16 21.87 -10.08
CA ALA A 104 -9.05 20.73 -10.28
C ALA A 104 -9.83 20.90 -11.58
N ASN A 105 -9.27 20.43 -12.70
CA ASN A 105 -9.99 20.29 -13.95
C ASN A 105 -10.51 18.86 -14.01
N HIS A 106 -11.76 18.72 -13.56
CA HIS A 106 -12.70 17.82 -14.20
C HIS A 106 -12.63 18.02 -15.72
N THR A 107 -12.61 16.90 -16.43
CA THR A 107 -12.70 16.72 -17.88
C THR A 107 -13.52 17.79 -18.60
N PRO A 108 -13.02 18.46 -19.67
CA PRO A 108 -13.89 19.09 -20.63
C PRO A 108 -14.14 18.11 -21.78
N SER A 109 -15.22 17.35 -21.66
CA SER A 109 -15.94 16.85 -22.82
C SER A 109 -16.80 18.00 -23.36
N GLY A 110 -16.59 18.38 -24.62
CA GLY A 110 -17.61 19.06 -25.43
C GLY A 110 -17.53 20.57 -25.59
N THR A 111 -17.41 20.96 -26.86
CA THR A 111 -18.07 22.09 -27.54
C THR A 111 -17.56 23.52 -27.33
N ASN A 112 -16.92 24.02 -28.40
CA ASN A 112 -17.00 25.36 -29.00
C ASN A 112 -17.90 26.38 -28.27
N ASP A 113 -17.33 27.54 -27.89
CA ASP A 113 -17.80 28.82 -28.42
C ASP A 113 -16.74 29.92 -28.32
N ASN A 114 -16.83 30.84 -29.26
CA ASN A 114 -15.89 31.91 -29.57
C ASN A 114 -16.06 33.16 -28.70
N GLY A 115 -14.97 33.92 -28.59
CA GLY A 115 -15.00 35.37 -28.43
C GLY A 115 -14.88 35.86 -26.97
N VAL A 116 -14.34 37.03 -26.65
CA VAL A 116 -13.86 38.19 -27.41
C VAL A 116 -12.92 38.97 -26.47
N ASP A 117 -11.90 39.59 -27.05
CA ASP A 117 -11.09 40.75 -26.64
C ASP A 117 -10.91 41.19 -25.17
N ALA A 118 -9.63 41.45 -24.88
CA ALA A 118 -9.06 42.29 -23.82
C ALA A 118 -9.57 43.77 -23.88
N PRO A 119 -9.16 44.75 -23.03
CA PRO A 119 -8.00 44.75 -22.12
C PRO A 119 -8.13 45.55 -20.78
N ALA A 120 -7.06 45.41 -19.99
CA ALA A 120 -6.37 46.37 -19.11
C ALA A 120 -7.09 47.61 -18.53
N GLY A 121 -7.02 47.75 -17.20
CA GLY A 121 -7.12 49.01 -16.47
C GLY A 121 -6.24 48.96 -15.22
N GLN A 122 -5.23 49.82 -15.18
CA GLN A 122 -4.24 49.99 -14.12
C GLN A 122 -4.80 50.77 -12.90
N PRO A 123 -4.05 50.82 -11.77
CA PRO A 123 -4.55 51.10 -10.43
C PRO A 123 -4.45 52.60 -10.07
N ASP A 124 -5.17 53.01 -9.03
CA ASP A 124 -4.83 54.21 -8.27
C ASP A 124 -5.31 54.11 -6.82
N GLY A 125 -4.37 54.37 -5.90
CA GLY A 125 -4.47 55.20 -4.69
C GLY A 125 -5.57 54.97 -3.64
N GLU A 126 -5.44 55.33 -2.36
CA GLU A 126 -4.40 55.97 -1.56
C GLU A 126 -5.03 56.21 -0.16
N ARG A 127 -4.31 55.94 0.95
CA ARG A 127 -4.45 56.56 2.31
C ARG A 127 -5.80 56.37 3.06
N ASP A 128 -5.94 56.37 4.40
CA ASP A 128 -5.12 56.66 5.58
C ASP A 128 -5.85 56.08 6.84
N PRO A 129 -5.39 56.29 8.11
CA PRO A 129 -5.51 55.34 9.23
C PRO A 129 -6.38 55.92 10.39
N HIS A 130 -6.13 55.48 11.64
CA HIS A 130 -6.71 55.88 12.97
C HIS A 130 -7.60 54.79 13.59
N ASN A 131 -7.58 54.41 14.89
CA ASN A 131 -6.90 54.87 16.11
C ASN A 131 -6.99 53.74 17.20
N PRO A 132 -6.24 53.80 18.32
CA PRO A 132 -6.11 52.75 19.35
C PRO A 132 -6.88 53.05 20.65
N HIS A 133 -7.09 52.04 21.51
CA HIS A 133 -7.45 52.20 22.94
C HIS A 133 -6.91 50.98 23.74
N HIS A 134 -5.91 51.19 24.61
CA HIS A 134 -5.97 51.44 26.07
C HIS A 134 -5.85 50.16 26.92
N GLY A 135 -4.80 50.13 27.74
CA GLY A 135 -4.62 49.17 28.82
C GLY A 135 -5.14 49.68 30.15
N HIS A 136 -5.29 48.78 31.11
CA HIS A 136 -5.36 49.07 32.54
C HIS A 136 -4.74 47.90 33.33
N ASN A 137 -3.66 48.21 34.07
CA ASN A 137 -3.26 47.54 35.30
C ASN A 137 -4.25 47.90 36.41
N MET A 138 -4.45 47.00 37.38
CA MET A 138 -4.66 47.29 38.82
C MET A 138 -4.37 46.00 39.61
N ASP A 139 -3.36 46.06 40.47
CA ASP A 139 -3.17 45.19 41.63
C ASP A 139 -4.19 45.54 42.73
N MET A 140 -4.53 44.58 43.61
CA MET A 140 -4.73 44.76 45.06
C MET A 140 -5.07 43.42 45.74
N GLU A 141 -4.61 43.32 47.00
CA GLU A 141 -4.45 42.16 47.86
C GLU A 141 -5.73 41.69 48.62
N ASP A 142 -5.60 40.48 49.19
CA ASP A 142 -6.19 39.96 50.45
C ASP A 142 -7.71 39.77 50.58
N ARG A 143 -8.12 38.50 50.77
CA ARG A 143 -8.68 37.96 52.04
C ARG A 143 -9.21 36.53 51.94
N ASP A 144 -8.77 35.73 52.90
CA ASP A 144 -9.46 34.70 53.70
C ASP A 144 -10.47 33.70 53.06
N ALA A 145 -10.14 32.42 53.27
CA ALA A 145 -11.02 31.26 53.13
C ALA A 145 -12.16 31.27 54.17
N PRO A 146 -13.28 30.59 53.91
CA PRO A 146 -13.37 29.20 54.38
C PRO A 146 -14.12 28.20 53.46
N ASP A 147 -13.61 26.97 53.50
CA ASP A 147 -14.29 25.68 53.53
C ASP A 147 -15.67 25.51 52.85
N HIS A 148 -15.68 24.91 51.66
CA HIS A 148 -16.87 24.31 51.05
C HIS A 148 -16.55 22.97 50.37
N THR A 149 -16.77 21.91 51.14
CA THR A 149 -17.54 20.70 50.79
C THR A 149 -17.43 20.19 49.34
N HIS A 150 -16.73 19.06 49.17
CA HIS A 150 -16.65 18.30 47.93
C HIS A 150 -18.03 17.81 47.46
N HIS A 151 -18.58 18.47 46.44
CA HIS A 151 -19.65 17.92 45.61
C HIS A 151 -19.04 17.25 44.37
N GLY A 152 -19.34 15.96 44.21
CA GLY A 152 -18.99 15.18 43.03
C GLY A 152 -19.66 15.76 41.79
N HIS A 153 -18.86 16.38 40.93
CA HIS A 153 -19.31 16.85 39.63
C HIS A 153 -19.38 15.66 38.65
N ASN A 154 -20.60 15.30 38.25
CA ASN A 154 -20.88 14.49 37.07
C ASN A 154 -20.34 15.21 35.83
N MET A 155 -19.20 14.78 35.30
CA MET A 155 -18.58 15.32 34.08
C MET A 155 -19.18 14.71 32.80
N ALA A 156 -20.50 14.53 32.75
CA ALA A 156 -21.17 13.85 31.63
C ALA A 156 -21.62 14.80 30.49
N SER A 157 -21.30 16.10 30.53
CA SER A 157 -21.79 17.05 29.51
C SER A 157 -20.90 18.28 29.33
N MET A 158 -19.58 18.14 29.36
CA MET A 158 -18.70 19.18 28.81
C MET A 158 -18.48 18.91 27.33
N GLU A 159 -19.17 19.69 26.49
CA GLU A 159 -18.92 19.77 25.06
C GLU A 159 -17.52 20.36 24.84
N MET A 160 -16.62 19.56 24.28
CA MET A 160 -15.21 19.94 24.12
C MET A 160 -15.06 20.96 22.98
N PRO A 161 -14.15 21.95 23.11
CA PRO A 161 -13.83 22.85 22.02
C PRO A 161 -13.31 22.06 20.81
N GLY A 162 -14.07 22.08 19.71
CA GLY A 162 -13.67 21.46 18.44
C GLY A 162 -14.58 20.34 17.92
N GLY A 163 -15.60 19.90 18.66
CA GLY A 163 -16.63 18.99 18.14
C GLY A 163 -16.13 17.61 17.69
N ILE A 164 -14.90 17.23 18.07
CA ILE A 164 -14.36 15.89 17.82
C ILE A 164 -14.86 14.99 18.96
N PRO A 165 -15.71 13.99 18.67
CA PRO A 165 -16.16 13.06 19.69
C PRO A 165 -14.97 12.31 20.29
N MET A 166 -14.96 12.14 21.61
CA MET A 166 -13.97 11.28 22.27
C MET A 166 -14.06 9.86 21.70
N ALA A 167 -12.90 9.20 21.56
CA ALA A 167 -12.85 7.79 21.21
C ALA A 167 -13.57 6.94 22.27
N ASP A 168 -14.24 5.87 21.83
CA ASP A 168 -14.91 4.93 22.72
C ASP A 168 -13.89 4.24 23.63
N ARG A 169 -14.27 3.94 24.88
CA ARG A 169 -13.39 3.28 25.86
C ARG A 169 -13.87 1.85 26.13
N ALA A 170 -12.97 0.88 26.07
CA ALA A 170 -13.22 -0.50 26.47
C ALA A 170 -12.38 -0.87 27.71
N GLU A 171 -12.82 -1.87 28.48
CA GLU A 171 -12.05 -2.40 29.62
C GLU A 171 -10.85 -3.21 29.12
N ASP A 172 -9.66 -2.94 29.67
CA ASP A 172 -8.41 -3.65 29.39
C ASP A 172 -8.17 -4.83 30.36
N ARG A 173 -7.21 -5.71 30.01
CA ARG A 173 -6.74 -6.87 30.76
C ARG A 173 -6.23 -6.54 32.16
N ASP A 174 -5.82 -5.30 32.41
CA ASP A 174 -5.32 -4.80 33.71
C ASP A 174 -6.31 -3.85 34.43
N GLY A 175 -7.52 -3.68 33.90
CA GLY A 175 -8.54 -2.80 34.46
C GLY A 175 -8.40 -1.32 34.07
N LEU A 176 -7.50 -0.96 33.15
CA LEU A 176 -7.44 0.38 32.57
C LEU A 176 -8.46 0.56 31.43
N LYS A 177 -8.98 1.78 31.26
CA LYS A 177 -9.85 2.13 30.12
C LYS A 177 -9.00 2.79 29.05
N LEU A 178 -8.64 2.06 28.00
CA LEU A 178 -7.91 2.61 26.87
C LEU A 178 -8.87 3.04 25.76
N ASP A 179 -8.45 4.05 24.99
CA ASP A 179 -9.20 4.53 23.83
C ASP A 179 -9.17 3.49 22.72
N VAL A 180 -10.35 3.21 22.14
CA VAL A 180 -10.53 2.28 21.03
C VAL A 180 -10.49 3.05 19.73
N LEU A 181 -9.51 2.72 18.88
CA LEU A 181 -9.34 3.36 17.57
C LEU A 181 -9.74 2.40 16.46
N THR A 182 -10.51 2.88 15.49
CA THR A 182 -10.76 2.13 14.26
C THR A 182 -9.74 2.54 13.21
N VAL A 183 -8.87 1.60 12.81
CA VAL A 183 -7.77 1.87 11.87
C VAL A 183 -7.93 0.99 10.62
N PRO A 184 -8.09 1.59 9.43
CA PRO A 184 -8.12 0.83 8.18
C PRO A 184 -6.69 0.57 7.67
N PHE A 185 -6.48 -0.63 7.13
CA PHE A 185 -5.31 -1.00 6.33
C PHE A 185 -5.72 -1.31 4.89
N GLY A 186 -4.87 -0.89 3.96
CA GLY A 186 -5.17 -0.90 2.53
C GLY A 186 -6.14 0.23 2.14
N PRO A 187 -6.25 0.57 0.83
CA PRO A 187 -5.40 0.14 -0.29
C PRO A 187 -4.08 0.94 -0.39
N ALA A 188 -3.93 2.01 0.39
CA ALA A 188 -2.79 2.92 0.28
C ALA A 188 -1.66 2.69 1.30
N THR A 189 -1.74 1.60 2.06
CA THR A 189 -0.67 1.20 2.99
C THR A 189 0.54 0.70 2.18
N PRO A 190 1.76 1.23 2.39
CA PRO A 190 2.93 0.75 1.68
C PRO A 190 3.25 -0.71 2.01
N HIS A 191 3.68 -1.46 0.99
CA HIS A 191 3.98 -2.90 1.08
C HIS A 191 2.78 -3.72 1.59
N TRP A 192 1.59 -3.39 1.10
CA TRP A 192 0.35 -4.07 1.42
C TRP A 192 -0.19 -4.82 0.19
N PRO A 193 -0.81 -6.01 0.35
CA PRO A 193 -1.39 -6.74 -0.77
C PRO A 193 -2.44 -5.90 -1.51
N THR A 194 -2.37 -5.90 -2.83
CA THR A 194 -3.32 -5.15 -3.67
C THR A 194 -4.73 -5.67 -3.43
N GLY A 195 -5.69 -4.77 -3.25
CA GLY A 195 -7.11 -5.11 -3.04
C GLY A 195 -7.46 -5.69 -1.67
N LEU A 196 -6.51 -5.99 -0.78
CA LEU A 196 -6.82 -6.42 0.59
C LEU A 196 -7.19 -5.22 1.46
N LEU A 197 -8.34 -5.27 2.12
CA LEU A 197 -8.81 -4.27 3.07
C LEU A 197 -9.01 -4.91 4.44
N ILE A 198 -8.42 -4.32 5.48
CA ILE A 198 -8.63 -4.78 6.85
C ILE A 198 -9.03 -3.58 7.71
N GLN A 199 -10.21 -3.65 8.31
CA GLN A 199 -10.64 -2.67 9.31
C GLN A 199 -10.38 -3.26 10.69
N THR A 200 -9.49 -2.65 11.46
CA THR A 200 -9.16 -3.11 12.82
C THR A 200 -9.77 -2.19 13.88
N LYS A 201 -10.07 -2.77 15.04
CA LYS A 201 -10.27 -2.05 16.29
C LYS A 201 -9.03 -2.26 17.15
N LEU A 202 -8.31 -1.19 17.42
CA LEU A 202 -7.11 -1.17 18.24
C LEU A 202 -7.45 -0.69 19.64
N GLN A 203 -6.78 -1.27 20.63
CA GLN A 203 -6.71 -0.76 21.98
C GLN A 203 -5.22 -0.59 22.33
N GLY A 204 -4.77 0.66 22.39
CA GLY A 204 -3.34 0.94 22.26
C GLY A 204 -2.84 0.58 20.86
N ASP A 205 -1.86 -0.31 20.76
CA ASP A 205 -1.30 -0.86 19.52
C ASP A 205 -1.76 -2.30 19.21
N VAL A 206 -2.56 -2.91 20.11
CA VAL A 206 -3.04 -4.29 20.01
C VAL A 206 -4.39 -4.34 19.29
N ILE A 207 -4.51 -5.27 18.34
CA ILE A 207 -5.77 -5.54 17.63
C ILE A 207 -6.72 -6.34 18.53
N GLN A 208 -7.90 -5.78 18.78
CA GLN A 208 -9.01 -6.43 19.49
C GLN A 208 -10.03 -7.05 18.54
N LYS A 209 -10.09 -6.56 17.30
CA LYS A 209 -10.96 -7.10 16.25
C LYS A 209 -10.38 -6.73 14.89
N ALA A 210 -10.48 -7.63 13.92
CA ALA A 210 -10.20 -7.37 12.52
C ALA A 210 -11.37 -7.84 11.65
N ASP A 211 -11.88 -6.94 10.80
CA ASP A 211 -12.84 -7.22 9.76
C ASP A 211 -12.11 -7.18 8.41
N VAL A 212 -12.13 -8.28 7.65
CA VAL A 212 -11.34 -8.46 6.43
C VAL A 212 -12.25 -8.48 5.21
N SER A 213 -11.85 -7.78 4.15
CA SER A 213 -12.54 -7.79 2.86
C SER A 213 -11.53 -7.69 1.71
N ALA A 214 -11.95 -8.09 0.51
CA ALA A 214 -11.10 -8.12 -0.67
C ALA A 214 -11.79 -7.45 -1.86
N LEU A 215 -11.02 -6.63 -2.58
CA LEU A 215 -11.37 -6.04 -3.86
C LEU A 215 -10.70 -6.85 -4.96
N ALA A 216 -11.39 -7.87 -5.45
CA ALA A 216 -10.96 -8.63 -6.62
C ALA A 216 -11.32 -7.87 -7.90
N PRO A 217 -10.51 -7.95 -8.96
CA PRO A 217 -10.85 -7.38 -10.25
C PRO A 217 -12.05 -8.13 -10.88
N ASP A 218 -12.67 -7.50 -11.88
CA ASP A 218 -13.85 -8.06 -12.52
C ASP A 218 -13.53 -9.22 -13.46
N ARG A 219 -12.35 -9.19 -14.11
CA ARG A 219 -11.97 -10.18 -15.13
C ARG A 219 -10.86 -11.11 -14.64
N PRO A 220 -10.93 -12.41 -14.94
CA PRO A 220 -9.84 -13.34 -14.64
C PRO A 220 -8.50 -12.97 -15.30
N ASP A 221 -8.54 -12.32 -16.46
CA ASP A 221 -7.34 -11.87 -17.19
C ASP A 221 -6.53 -10.80 -16.46
N ASP A 222 -7.18 -10.12 -15.51
CA ASP A 222 -6.58 -9.06 -14.69
C ASP A 222 -5.77 -9.65 -13.52
N ALA A 223 -5.90 -10.94 -13.21
CA ALA A 223 -5.07 -11.64 -12.23
C ALA A 223 -3.64 -11.82 -12.76
N PHE A 224 -2.83 -10.77 -12.59
CA PHE A 224 -1.56 -10.63 -13.30
C PHE A 224 -0.64 -11.82 -13.06
N TRP A 225 -0.46 -12.25 -11.81
CA TRP A 225 0.45 -13.35 -11.50
C TRP A 225 -0.02 -14.70 -12.03
N LEU A 226 -1.34 -14.90 -12.13
CA LEU A 226 -1.94 -16.17 -12.54
C LEU A 226 -2.26 -16.23 -14.05
N GLN A 227 -2.08 -15.12 -14.76
CA GLN A 227 -2.37 -15.00 -16.20
C GLN A 227 -1.83 -16.16 -17.07
N PRO A 228 -0.59 -16.69 -16.90
CA PRO A 228 -0.13 -17.83 -17.70
C PRO A 228 -1.03 -19.07 -17.58
N TRP A 229 -1.52 -19.37 -16.38
CA TRP A 229 -2.37 -20.53 -16.11
C TRP A 229 -3.82 -20.29 -16.54
N VAL A 230 -4.31 -19.05 -16.39
CA VAL A 230 -5.64 -18.64 -16.91
C VAL A 230 -5.68 -18.78 -18.43
N LYS A 231 -4.66 -18.27 -19.13
CA LYS A 231 -4.54 -18.38 -20.59
C LYS A 231 -4.42 -19.82 -21.06
N ALA A 232 -3.57 -20.61 -20.41
CA ALA A 232 -3.44 -22.04 -20.73
C ALA A 232 -4.76 -22.81 -20.52
N LEU A 233 -5.55 -22.47 -19.49
CA LEU A 233 -6.88 -23.06 -19.26
C LEU A 233 -7.88 -22.64 -20.36
N ALA A 234 -7.75 -21.43 -20.89
CA ALA A 234 -8.53 -20.95 -22.05
C ALA A 234 -8.10 -21.57 -23.39
N GLY A 235 -7.03 -22.39 -23.41
CA GLY A 235 -6.53 -23.07 -24.60
C GLY A 235 -5.40 -22.34 -25.33
N ASP A 236 -4.90 -21.23 -24.78
CA ASP A 236 -3.76 -20.52 -25.38
C ASP A 236 -2.47 -21.37 -25.26
N PRO A 237 -1.61 -21.36 -26.29
CA PRO A 237 -0.33 -22.07 -26.26
C PRO A 237 0.69 -21.32 -25.39
N ILE A 238 0.65 -21.57 -24.09
CA ILE A 238 1.62 -21.03 -23.12
C ILE A 238 2.72 -22.06 -22.88
N SER A 239 3.98 -21.66 -22.85
CA SER A 239 5.09 -22.56 -22.50
C SER A 239 5.32 -22.63 -20.99
N ILE A 240 5.85 -23.76 -20.50
CA ILE A 240 6.28 -23.93 -19.11
C ILE A 240 7.28 -22.82 -18.74
N SER A 241 8.28 -22.56 -19.58
CA SER A 241 9.26 -21.49 -19.43
C SER A 241 8.64 -20.11 -19.16
N TYR A 242 7.55 -19.75 -19.84
CA TYR A 242 6.85 -18.49 -19.61
C TYR A 242 6.17 -18.45 -18.23
N ALA A 243 5.48 -19.54 -17.85
CA ALA A 243 4.84 -19.66 -16.55
C ALA A 243 5.86 -19.70 -15.39
N THR A 244 6.98 -20.40 -15.57
CA THR A 244 8.09 -20.46 -14.61
C THR A 244 8.67 -19.08 -14.34
N ARG A 245 8.92 -18.27 -15.38
CA ARG A 245 9.36 -16.87 -15.19
C ARG A 245 8.34 -16.07 -14.40
N ARG A 246 7.04 -16.24 -14.67
CA ARG A 246 5.97 -15.56 -13.92
C ARG A 246 5.93 -16.00 -12.46
N LEU A 247 6.05 -17.29 -12.17
CA LEU A 247 6.08 -17.82 -10.80
C LEU A 247 7.24 -17.25 -10.00
N ILE A 248 8.46 -17.29 -10.55
CA ILE A 248 9.65 -16.77 -9.87
C ILE A 248 9.51 -15.25 -9.65
N ALA A 249 9.02 -14.51 -10.65
CA ALA A 249 8.75 -13.09 -10.50
C ALA A 249 7.75 -12.81 -9.37
N TYR A 250 6.67 -13.58 -9.30
CA TYR A 250 5.66 -13.47 -8.25
C TYR A 250 6.29 -13.68 -6.87
N ARG A 251 7.03 -14.78 -6.67
CA ARG A 251 7.69 -15.04 -5.38
C ARG A 251 8.76 -14.02 -5.01
N LEU A 252 9.47 -13.47 -5.99
CA LEU A 252 10.41 -12.38 -5.76
C LEU A 252 9.70 -11.10 -5.33
N ASP A 253 8.52 -10.81 -5.86
CA ASP A 253 7.68 -9.69 -5.45
C ASP A 253 7.17 -9.87 -4.01
N SER A 254 6.61 -11.04 -3.68
CA SER A 254 6.19 -11.38 -2.31
C SER A 254 7.35 -11.26 -1.31
N CYS A 255 8.52 -11.78 -1.67
CA CYS A 255 9.73 -11.65 -0.85
C CYS A 255 10.17 -10.19 -0.71
N ALA A 256 10.11 -9.38 -1.78
CA ALA A 256 10.47 -7.97 -1.73
C ALA A 256 9.57 -7.22 -0.74
N THR A 257 8.26 -7.44 -0.81
CA THR A 257 7.26 -6.87 0.11
C THR A 257 7.58 -7.21 1.56
N LEU A 258 7.75 -8.49 1.89
CA LEU A 258 8.09 -8.91 3.27
C LEU A 258 9.42 -8.32 3.74
N LEU A 259 10.46 -8.37 2.90
CA LEU A 259 11.79 -7.84 3.25
C LEU A 259 11.78 -6.33 3.45
N SER A 260 10.92 -5.60 2.74
CA SER A 260 10.68 -4.18 2.98
C SER A 260 10.00 -3.92 4.32
N VAL A 261 8.98 -4.71 4.69
CA VAL A 261 8.30 -4.57 5.99
C VAL A 261 9.24 -4.88 7.16
N VAL A 262 10.13 -5.86 7.00
CA VAL A 262 11.18 -6.18 7.99
C VAL A 262 12.27 -5.08 8.08
N GLY A 263 12.35 -4.19 7.08
CA GLY A 263 13.36 -3.13 7.02
C GLY A 263 14.71 -3.57 6.42
N TRP A 264 14.73 -4.64 5.61
CA TRP A 264 15.93 -5.08 4.88
C TRP A 264 15.96 -4.57 3.43
N ASP A 265 16.02 -3.25 3.28
CA ASP A 265 15.87 -2.54 1.99
C ASP A 265 16.80 -3.08 0.89
N TYR A 266 18.07 -3.33 1.20
CA TYR A 266 19.00 -3.85 0.21
C TYR A 266 18.56 -5.20 -0.38
N ALA A 267 18.02 -6.10 0.46
CA ALA A 267 17.55 -7.40 0.01
C ALA A 267 16.25 -7.27 -0.78
N SER A 268 15.32 -6.40 -0.35
CA SER A 268 14.08 -6.08 -1.06
C SER A 268 14.35 -5.47 -2.45
N ILE A 269 15.18 -4.43 -2.54
CA ILE A 269 15.54 -3.79 -3.81
C ILE A 269 16.23 -4.78 -4.76
N THR A 270 17.06 -5.68 -4.21
CA THR A 270 17.69 -6.74 -5.02
C THR A 270 16.64 -7.71 -5.56
N ALA A 271 15.64 -8.09 -4.75
CA ALA A 271 14.53 -8.94 -5.17
C ALA A 271 13.71 -8.27 -6.30
N SER A 272 13.34 -7.00 -6.15
CA SER A 272 12.60 -6.25 -7.18
C SER A 272 13.40 -6.16 -8.50
N ARG A 273 14.72 -5.96 -8.44
CA ARG A 273 15.57 -5.95 -9.65
C ARG A 273 15.63 -7.32 -10.32
N LEU A 274 15.74 -8.40 -9.54
CA LEU A 274 15.72 -9.77 -10.08
C LEU A 274 14.36 -10.09 -10.71
N ARG A 275 13.25 -9.65 -10.09
CA ARG A 275 11.88 -9.74 -10.60
C ARG A 275 11.74 -9.01 -11.92
N ASP A 276 12.21 -7.77 -12.02
CA ASP A 276 12.11 -6.99 -13.26
C ASP A 276 12.94 -7.62 -14.39
N ASN A 277 14.14 -8.13 -14.07
CA ASN A 277 15.00 -8.81 -15.04
C ASN A 277 14.33 -10.07 -15.60
N ILE A 278 13.74 -10.91 -14.73
CA ILE A 278 13.11 -12.15 -15.17
C ILE A 278 11.79 -11.89 -15.94
N LEU A 279 11.06 -10.82 -15.62
CA LEU A 279 9.89 -10.40 -16.39
C LEU A 279 10.26 -9.83 -17.76
N SER A 280 11.47 -9.26 -17.90
CA SER A 280 11.94 -8.67 -19.16
C SER A 280 12.33 -9.71 -20.22
N GLY A 281 12.56 -10.98 -19.84
CA GLY A 281 12.88 -12.05 -20.78
C GLY A 281 13.76 -13.16 -20.20
N PRO A 282 14.38 -13.98 -21.07
CA PRO A 282 15.33 -15.02 -20.66
C PRO A 282 16.48 -14.46 -19.83
N LEU A 283 16.87 -15.17 -18.79
CA LEU A 283 17.98 -14.79 -17.90
C LEU A 283 19.32 -15.28 -18.43
N ALA A 284 20.35 -14.45 -18.33
CA ALA A 284 21.72 -14.91 -18.55
C ALA A 284 22.21 -15.78 -17.38
N SER A 285 23.21 -16.65 -17.61
CA SER A 285 23.78 -17.52 -16.56
C SER A 285 24.30 -16.75 -15.33
N GLY A 286 24.77 -15.52 -15.56
CA GLY A 286 25.20 -14.62 -14.49
C GLY A 286 24.05 -14.16 -13.58
N ASP A 287 22.86 -13.96 -14.14
CA ASP A 287 21.66 -13.57 -13.41
C ASP A 287 21.08 -14.74 -12.61
N ILE A 288 21.07 -15.95 -13.18
CA ILE A 288 20.71 -17.17 -12.45
C ILE A 288 21.63 -17.36 -11.24
N SER A 289 22.93 -17.16 -11.43
CA SER A 289 23.91 -17.23 -10.34
C SER A 289 23.67 -16.15 -9.27
N ARG A 290 23.26 -14.93 -9.69
CA ARG A 290 22.91 -13.84 -8.78
C ARG A 290 21.65 -14.16 -7.98
N LEU A 291 20.63 -14.70 -8.62
CA LEU A 291 19.37 -15.15 -8.00
C LEU A 291 19.63 -16.23 -6.95
N ARG A 292 20.42 -17.26 -7.26
CA ARG A 292 20.82 -18.30 -6.29
C ARG A 292 21.55 -17.72 -5.08
N ARG A 293 22.51 -16.81 -5.30
CA ARG A 293 23.24 -16.15 -4.20
C ARG A 293 22.33 -15.30 -3.32
N TRP A 294 21.42 -14.54 -3.93
CA TRP A 294 20.44 -13.74 -3.19
C TRP A 294 19.53 -14.67 -2.35
N THR A 295 18.98 -15.72 -2.96
CA THR A 295 18.12 -16.69 -2.28
C THR A 295 18.82 -17.33 -1.08
N ASN A 296 20.06 -17.80 -1.26
CA ASN A 296 20.85 -18.38 -0.17
C ASN A 296 21.13 -17.37 0.95
N ARG A 297 21.41 -16.11 0.62
CA ARG A 297 21.64 -15.05 1.62
C ARG A 297 20.40 -14.83 2.48
N VAL A 298 19.23 -14.76 1.86
CA VAL A 298 17.95 -14.56 2.57
C VAL A 298 17.63 -15.79 3.43
N MET A 299 17.70 -16.99 2.84
CA MET A 299 17.37 -18.27 3.49
C MET A 299 18.17 -18.53 4.77
N HIS A 300 19.45 -18.13 4.79
CA HIS A 300 20.36 -18.37 5.92
C HIS A 300 20.51 -17.16 6.86
N SER A 301 19.70 -16.11 6.70
CA SER A 301 19.78 -14.91 7.53
C SER A 301 19.36 -15.21 8.97
N ARG A 302 20.29 -14.98 9.92
CA ARG A 302 19.99 -15.09 11.36
C ARG A 302 19.10 -13.97 11.86
N VAL A 303 19.21 -12.78 11.27
CA VAL A 303 18.36 -11.62 11.61
C VAL A 303 16.92 -11.93 11.24
N LEU A 304 16.65 -12.41 10.02
CA LEU A 304 15.30 -12.80 9.61
C LEU A 304 14.75 -13.93 10.48
N ARG A 305 15.59 -14.90 10.85
CA ARG A 305 15.17 -15.94 11.78
C ARG A 305 14.70 -15.32 13.10
N TRP A 306 15.48 -14.42 13.68
CA TRP A 306 15.11 -13.78 14.94
C TRP A 306 13.85 -12.92 14.80
N SER A 307 13.68 -12.19 13.70
CA SER A 307 12.56 -11.26 13.49
C SER A 307 11.26 -11.93 13.04
N LEU A 308 11.29 -13.11 12.41
CA LEU A 308 10.10 -13.73 11.79
C LEU A 308 9.64 -15.02 12.47
N SER A 309 10.47 -15.64 13.32
CA SER A 309 10.09 -16.89 13.97
C SER A 309 8.93 -16.66 14.95
N GLY A 310 7.94 -17.54 14.93
CA GLY A 310 6.75 -17.50 15.77
C GLY A 310 5.64 -16.56 15.30
N LEU A 311 5.91 -15.66 14.34
CA LEU A 311 4.91 -14.68 13.87
C LEU A 311 3.85 -15.34 12.99
N GLY A 312 2.58 -15.16 13.35
CA GLY A 312 1.44 -15.68 12.59
C GLY A 312 1.54 -17.19 12.35
N ALA A 313 1.86 -17.95 13.40
CA ALA A 313 2.04 -19.39 13.31
C ALA A 313 0.70 -20.08 12.98
N ILE A 314 0.68 -20.82 11.87
CA ILE A 314 -0.45 -21.60 11.41
C ILE A 314 -0.15 -23.08 11.63
N ARG A 315 -1.03 -23.77 12.35
CA ARG A 315 -0.87 -25.21 12.59
C ARG A 315 -1.12 -25.98 11.30
N ALA A 316 -0.22 -26.92 10.99
CA ALA A 316 -0.45 -27.89 9.93
C ALA A 316 -1.60 -28.83 10.31
N ASP A 317 -2.66 -28.82 9.52
CA ASP A 317 -3.78 -29.75 9.61
C ASP A 317 -4.34 -30.04 8.21
N PRO A 318 -5.26 -31.00 8.06
CA PRO A 318 -5.75 -31.40 6.75
C PRO A 318 -6.44 -30.30 5.93
N THR A 319 -6.87 -29.21 6.57
CA THR A 319 -7.55 -28.07 5.92
C THR A 319 -6.61 -26.90 5.64
N THR A 320 -5.44 -26.87 6.29
CA THR A 320 -4.42 -25.85 6.07
C THR A 320 -3.66 -26.11 4.77
N PRO A 321 -3.60 -25.15 3.83
CA PRO A 321 -2.73 -25.26 2.68
C PRO A 321 -1.26 -25.43 3.09
N THR A 322 -0.58 -26.41 2.49
CA THR A 322 0.79 -26.80 2.86
C THR A 322 1.75 -25.60 2.84
N ARG A 323 1.61 -24.70 1.87
CA ARG A 323 2.48 -23.52 1.72
C ARG A 323 2.29 -22.44 2.80
N LEU A 324 1.17 -22.48 3.52
CA LEU A 324 0.81 -21.48 4.53
C LEU A 324 1.11 -21.95 5.95
N ALA A 325 1.29 -23.25 6.15
CA ALA A 325 1.62 -23.83 7.45
C ALA A 325 2.96 -23.31 7.99
N GLY A 326 3.07 -23.23 9.32
CA GLY A 326 4.23 -22.67 10.00
C GLY A 326 4.10 -21.17 10.26
N ASP A 327 5.22 -20.53 10.58
CA ASP A 327 5.29 -19.09 10.86
C ASP A 327 5.73 -18.27 9.63
N ALA A 328 5.91 -16.95 9.80
CA ALA A 328 6.34 -16.07 8.73
C ALA A 328 7.71 -16.45 8.13
N LEU A 329 8.61 -17.05 8.91
CA LEU A 329 9.90 -17.53 8.43
C LEU A 329 9.74 -18.78 7.56
N ASP A 330 8.86 -19.70 7.96
CA ASP A 330 8.57 -20.92 7.19
C ASP A 330 7.91 -20.59 5.85
N ARG A 331 6.99 -19.62 5.82
CA ARG A 331 6.39 -19.12 4.57
C ARG A 331 7.43 -18.47 3.65
N LEU A 332 8.31 -17.62 4.19
CA LEU A 332 9.42 -17.05 3.43
C LEU A 332 10.32 -18.14 2.83
N ARG A 333 10.69 -19.14 3.62
CA ARG A 333 11.53 -20.26 3.15
C ARG A 333 10.84 -21.06 2.07
N THR A 334 9.53 -21.29 2.20
CA THR A 334 8.73 -21.97 1.18
C THR A 334 8.79 -21.22 -0.15
N MET A 335 8.56 -19.89 -0.15
CA MET A 335 8.69 -19.07 -1.37
C MET A 335 10.10 -19.13 -1.98
N LEU A 336 11.14 -19.12 -1.16
CA LEU A 336 12.53 -19.21 -1.63
C LEU A 336 12.85 -20.60 -2.22
N THR A 337 12.32 -21.68 -1.63
CA THR A 337 12.45 -23.04 -2.16
C THR A 337 11.72 -23.17 -3.50
N GLU A 338 10.49 -22.64 -3.60
CA GLU A 338 9.74 -22.62 -4.87
C GLU A 338 10.50 -21.89 -5.98
N ILE A 339 11.19 -20.79 -5.67
CA ILE A 339 12.09 -20.12 -6.63
C ILE A 339 13.18 -21.06 -7.11
N LEU A 340 13.86 -21.78 -6.21
CA LEU A 340 14.98 -22.67 -6.55
C LEU A 340 14.54 -23.89 -7.34
N ASP A 341 13.39 -24.46 -6.98
CA ASP A 341 12.80 -25.62 -7.64
C ASP A 341 12.27 -25.29 -9.04
N ALA A 342 11.88 -24.03 -9.27
CA ALA A 342 11.45 -23.55 -10.57
C ALA A 342 12.61 -23.31 -11.56
N LEU A 343 13.85 -23.08 -11.09
CA LEU A 343 15.00 -22.72 -11.95
C LEU A 343 15.28 -23.70 -13.10
N PRO A 344 15.21 -25.04 -12.92
CA PRO A 344 15.46 -25.99 -14.00
C PRO A 344 14.47 -25.87 -15.18
N HIS A 345 13.31 -25.25 -14.98
CA HIS A 345 12.24 -25.14 -15.97
C HIS A 345 12.29 -23.81 -16.76
N LEU A 346 13.30 -22.97 -16.55
CA LEU A 346 13.39 -21.64 -17.17
C LEU A 346 13.48 -21.69 -18.70
N ASP A 347 13.98 -22.78 -19.27
CA ASP A 347 14.14 -22.98 -20.72
C ASP A 347 13.20 -24.07 -21.27
N ASP A 348 12.22 -24.52 -20.47
CA ASP A 348 11.27 -25.56 -20.87
C ASP A 348 10.23 -25.03 -21.87
N ALA A 349 10.42 -25.38 -23.15
CA ALA A 349 9.53 -24.97 -24.23
C ALA A 349 8.26 -25.81 -24.34
N ALA A 350 8.08 -26.86 -23.53
CA ALA A 350 6.88 -27.67 -23.58
C ALA A 350 5.63 -26.85 -23.23
N PRO A 351 4.45 -27.21 -23.77
CA PRO A 351 3.21 -26.53 -23.45
C PRO A 351 2.86 -26.71 -21.96
N LEU A 352 2.45 -25.63 -21.32
CA LEU A 352 1.95 -25.61 -19.95
C LEU A 352 0.62 -26.37 -19.91
N ILE A 353 0.58 -27.45 -19.14
CA ILE A 353 -0.66 -28.14 -18.85
C ILE A 353 -1.21 -27.56 -17.54
N SER A 354 -2.21 -26.69 -17.66
CA SER A 354 -2.83 -26.01 -16.52
C SER A 354 -3.90 -26.90 -15.88
N TYR A 355 -3.51 -27.77 -14.94
CA TYR A 355 -4.47 -28.40 -14.04
C TYR A 355 -4.17 -27.97 -12.60
N GLY A 356 -5.18 -27.39 -11.95
CA GLY A 356 -5.19 -27.19 -10.50
C GLY A 356 -4.48 -25.93 -9.98
N PHE A 357 -3.35 -25.50 -10.54
CA PHE A 357 -2.55 -24.41 -9.92
C PHE A 357 -3.37 -23.13 -9.65
N ALA A 358 -4.07 -22.58 -10.65
CA ALA A 358 -4.88 -21.38 -10.44
C ALA A 358 -6.02 -21.57 -9.43
N ALA A 359 -6.62 -22.77 -9.39
CA ALA A 359 -7.66 -23.11 -8.42
C ALA A 359 -7.10 -23.28 -7.00
N GLU A 360 -5.90 -23.85 -6.86
CA GLU A 360 -5.16 -23.95 -5.60
C GLU A 360 -4.78 -22.55 -5.09
N GLN A 361 -4.28 -21.66 -5.96
CA GLN A 361 -4.01 -20.27 -5.59
C GLN A 361 -5.26 -19.55 -5.07
N ARG A 362 -6.40 -19.74 -5.73
CA ARG A 362 -7.69 -19.21 -5.27
C ARG A 362 -8.10 -19.79 -3.91
N SER A 363 -8.04 -21.10 -3.75
CA SER A 363 -8.42 -21.79 -2.51
C SER A 363 -7.57 -21.32 -1.33
N ASP A 364 -6.27 -21.11 -1.56
CA ASP A 364 -5.36 -20.62 -0.54
C ASP A 364 -5.67 -19.16 -0.16
N VAL A 365 -6.06 -18.32 -1.11
CA VAL A 365 -6.50 -16.94 -0.84
C VAL A 365 -7.81 -16.93 -0.05
N GLU A 366 -8.80 -17.74 -0.43
CA GLU A 366 -10.05 -17.89 0.32
C GLU A 366 -9.77 -18.31 1.77
N TRP A 367 -8.90 -19.32 1.96
CA TRP A 367 -8.46 -19.76 3.29
C TRP A 367 -7.76 -18.65 4.09
N ILE A 368 -6.89 -17.86 3.45
CA ILE A 368 -6.21 -16.72 4.10
C ILE A 368 -7.23 -15.70 4.58
N LEU A 369 -8.19 -15.31 3.74
CA LEU A 369 -9.20 -14.31 4.09
C LEU A 369 -10.06 -14.76 5.27
N ASP A 370 -10.44 -16.04 5.30
CA ASP A 370 -11.21 -16.62 6.41
C ASP A 370 -10.40 -16.72 7.71
N SER A 371 -9.09 -16.94 7.61
CA SER A 371 -8.22 -17.14 8.78
C SER A 371 -7.64 -15.85 9.36
N LEU A 372 -7.48 -14.80 8.53
CA LEU A 372 -6.87 -13.53 8.91
C LEU A 372 -7.50 -12.87 10.15
N PRO A 373 -8.84 -12.77 10.30
CA PRO A 373 -9.45 -12.14 11.48
C PRO A 373 -8.97 -12.73 12.81
N ASN A 374 -8.80 -14.05 12.86
CA ASN A 374 -8.33 -14.75 14.05
C ASN A 374 -6.81 -14.67 14.21
N LEU A 375 -6.06 -14.72 13.11
CA LEU A 375 -4.60 -14.60 13.14
C LEU A 375 -4.12 -13.22 13.61
N LEU A 376 -4.90 -12.18 13.36
CA LEU A 376 -4.58 -10.81 13.75
C LEU A 376 -5.08 -10.44 15.16
N LEU A 377 -5.90 -11.28 15.79
CA LEU A 377 -6.41 -11.01 17.12
C LEU A 377 -5.26 -11.03 18.15
N GLY A 378 -5.13 -9.96 18.92
CA GLY A 378 -4.11 -9.84 19.96
C GLY A 378 -2.71 -9.49 19.44
N THR A 379 -2.53 -9.30 18.13
CA THR A 379 -1.24 -8.89 17.55
C THR A 379 -1.10 -7.38 17.55
N GLU A 380 0.14 -6.90 17.64
CA GLU A 380 0.47 -5.48 17.47
C GLU A 380 0.44 -5.06 15.99
N LEU A 381 0.39 -3.76 15.73
CA LEU A 381 0.40 -3.17 14.38
C LEU A 381 1.58 -3.65 13.51
N ALA A 382 2.78 -3.71 14.09
CA ALA A 382 3.99 -4.12 13.38
C ALA A 382 3.96 -5.63 13.04
N GLU A 383 3.53 -6.45 14.00
CA GLU A 383 3.35 -7.88 13.81
C GLU A 383 2.29 -8.17 12.74
N THR A 384 1.17 -7.46 12.76
CA THR A 384 0.11 -7.54 11.74
C THR A 384 0.66 -7.36 10.33
N ARG A 385 1.48 -6.33 10.13
CA ARG A 385 2.10 -6.06 8.81
C ARG A 385 3.02 -7.20 8.37
N LEU A 386 3.79 -7.77 9.30
CA LEU A 386 4.67 -8.91 9.02
C LEU A 386 3.89 -10.18 8.70
N ILE A 387 2.82 -10.46 9.45
CA ILE A 387 1.93 -11.60 9.20
C ILE A 387 1.33 -11.49 7.81
N VAL A 388 0.68 -10.35 7.49
CA VAL A 388 0.04 -10.12 6.20
C VAL A 388 1.06 -10.18 5.05
N ALA A 389 2.22 -9.52 5.19
CA ALA A 389 3.25 -9.53 4.15
C ALA A 389 3.88 -10.93 3.95
N SER A 390 3.87 -11.79 4.97
CA SER A 390 4.35 -13.17 4.85
C SER A 390 3.34 -14.12 4.21
N LEU A 391 2.04 -13.80 4.31
CA LEU A 391 0.96 -14.54 3.65
C LEU A 391 0.78 -14.09 2.19
N ASP A 392 1.00 -12.80 1.93
CA ASP A 392 0.90 -12.13 0.62
C ASP A 392 -0.29 -12.61 -0.23
N PRO A 393 -1.54 -12.47 0.27
CA PRO A 393 -2.72 -12.91 -0.47
C PRO A 393 -2.87 -12.12 -1.77
N ASP A 394 -2.70 -12.80 -2.90
CA ASP A 394 -3.07 -12.26 -4.22
C ASP A 394 -4.58 -12.35 -4.42
N VAL A 395 -5.31 -11.36 -3.91
CA VAL A 395 -6.79 -11.33 -3.99
C VAL A 395 -7.31 -11.32 -5.42
N GLU A 396 -6.46 -11.01 -6.41
CA GLU A 396 -6.85 -11.08 -7.82
C GLU A 396 -7.20 -12.52 -8.24
N ALA A 397 -6.67 -13.53 -7.55
CA ALA A 397 -7.01 -14.95 -7.75
C ALA A 397 -8.51 -15.25 -7.57
N LEU A 398 -9.25 -14.45 -6.79
CA LEU A 398 -10.68 -14.61 -6.57
C LEU A 398 -11.52 -14.31 -7.82
N ALA A 399 -10.96 -13.64 -8.83
CA ALA A 399 -11.63 -13.46 -10.12
C ALA A 399 -11.71 -14.78 -10.91
N ILE A 400 -10.80 -15.72 -10.66
CA ILE A 400 -10.68 -16.97 -11.40
C ILE A 400 -11.82 -17.91 -11.00
N GLY A 401 -12.67 -18.29 -11.96
CA GLY A 401 -13.80 -19.19 -11.70
C GLY A 401 -15.05 -18.50 -11.13
N ARG A 402 -15.11 -17.16 -11.16
CA ARG A 402 -16.41 -16.46 -11.18
C ARG A 402 -17.06 -16.76 -12.54
N HIS A 403 -17.89 -17.80 -12.61
CA HIS A 403 -18.78 -17.94 -13.75
C HIS A 403 -19.72 -16.73 -13.73
N HIS A 404 -19.67 -15.89 -14.77
CA HIS A 404 -20.76 -14.97 -15.06
C HIS A 404 -22.02 -15.82 -15.26
N GLY A 405 -22.90 -15.79 -14.26
CA GLY A 405 -24.28 -16.26 -14.40
C GLY A 405 -25.09 -15.32 -15.27
#